data_AF-A0A2R6FT49-F1
#
_entry.id   AF-A0A2R6FT49-F1
#
_cell.length_a   1.000
_cell.length_b   1.000
_cell.length_c   1.000
_cell.angle_alpha   90.00
_cell.angle_beta   90.00
_cell.angle_gamma   90.00
#
_symmetry.space_group_name_H-M   'P 1'
#
loop_
_entity.id
_entity.type
_entity.pdbx_description
1 polymer ?
#
loop_
_entity_poly.entity_id
_entity_poly.type
_entity_poly.pdbx_seq_one_letter_code
_entity_poly.pdbx_strand_id
1 'polypeptide(L)'
;MTQPTDADGRTRRTFLGATASLAALGLAGCSSDDGDGGGSTDAMDPTDTPMATPTDTMGEMTDTPTDEPTDTPTATDAMAAPDVPLLNYALTLEHLENAFYRDGLEEFADDELMNADALSNFGETVRMQVPEYLATVGAHEAAHVEALTGTVEDLGGTPVGEGEYDFGYETPTEFFAVAQALENTGVAAYAGAAPQVVNNDILAAAAGIHSVEARHASFLNLINGDNPYPDGVDEAMTIDEVLEVAGGFVTSEVDPSVYETGDDRPTHDRKADNDVTDVNVLNYALTLEHLENAFYRDGLEEFSDQEIMDAEALTDFGDEVRMAVPDHLRTAGAHEAAHVSAISDTIETLGGTPVEEATYDFGYGNPTEFLGVAKALENTGVAAYKGAAPTVSNDDVFAAAIGIHSVEARHAALLNELNLDSPFPAGVDEPKTMDEVVEIAGQFIVEE
;
A
#
# COMPACT_ATOMS: atom_id res chain seq x y z
N MET A 1 47.41 18.56 -43.49
CA MET A 1 47.54 18.35 -42.04
C MET A 1 46.14 18.57 -41.47
N THR A 2 45.30 17.53 -41.44
CA THR A 2 45.06 16.57 -40.32
C THR A 2 44.32 17.20 -39.14
N GLN A 3 42.98 17.06 -39.16
CA GLN A 3 41.97 16.65 -38.13
C GLN A 3 42.13 17.00 -36.63
N PRO A 4 41.10 16.82 -35.74
CA PRO A 4 39.63 16.62 -35.90
C PRO A 4 38.74 17.43 -34.87
N THR A 5 37.43 17.62 -35.11
CA THR A 5 36.18 17.12 -34.42
C THR A 5 35.85 17.63 -33.00
N ASP A 6 34.57 17.98 -32.80
CA ASP A 6 33.65 17.53 -31.72
C ASP A 6 32.49 18.56 -31.62
N ALA A 7 31.29 18.27 -32.15
CA ALA A 7 30.21 17.50 -31.52
C ALA A 7 29.65 18.22 -30.26
N ASP A 8 28.90 19.31 -30.48
CA ASP A 8 28.10 19.98 -29.45
C ASP A 8 26.80 19.17 -29.26
N GLY A 9 26.89 18.10 -28.47
CA GLY A 9 25.75 17.34 -27.98
C GLY A 9 25.18 18.03 -26.74
N ARG A 10 24.30 19.01 -26.93
CA ARG A 10 23.49 19.54 -25.84
C ARG A 10 22.27 18.65 -25.63
N THR A 11 22.38 17.79 -24.65
CA THR A 11 21.28 17.17 -23.91
C THR A 11 20.29 18.26 -23.50
N ARG A 12 19.09 18.20 -24.05
CA ARG A 12 17.89 18.78 -23.44
C ARG A 12 17.01 17.58 -23.09
N ARG A 13 17.20 17.02 -21.90
CA ARG A 13 16.16 16.21 -21.27
C ARG A 13 15.37 17.19 -20.41
N THR A 14 14.18 17.51 -20.90
CA THR A 14 13.18 18.28 -20.17
C THR A 14 12.65 17.36 -19.07
N PHE A 15 12.87 17.74 -17.81
CA PHE A 15 12.16 17.18 -16.66
C PHE A 15 10.66 17.37 -16.92
N LEU A 16 9.96 16.28 -17.26
CA LEU A 16 8.52 16.27 -17.50
C LEU A 16 7.86 16.02 -16.15
N GLY A 17 7.61 17.09 -15.41
CA GLY A 17 6.50 17.11 -14.46
C GLY A 17 5.20 16.98 -15.25
N ALA A 18 4.63 15.78 -15.25
CA ALA A 18 3.33 15.51 -15.83
C ALA A 18 2.53 14.69 -14.82
N THR A 19 1.77 15.39 -13.98
CA THR A 19 0.61 14.86 -13.27
C THR A 19 -0.40 14.37 -14.31
N ALA A 20 -0.40 13.08 -14.57
CA ALA A 20 -1.43 12.41 -15.34
C ALA A 20 -2.51 11.90 -14.37
N SER A 21 -3.50 12.74 -14.09
CA SER A 21 -4.73 12.29 -13.43
C SER A 21 -5.49 11.40 -14.40
N LEU A 22 -5.35 10.08 -14.26
CA LEU A 22 -6.20 9.08 -14.91
C LEU A 22 -7.26 8.65 -13.91
N ALA A 23 -8.51 8.69 -14.36
CA ALA A 23 -9.68 8.53 -13.52
C ALA A 23 -9.80 7.09 -12.99
N ALA A 24 -9.66 6.92 -11.68
CA ALA A 24 -10.09 5.73 -10.96
C ALA A 24 -11.62 5.51 -11.10
N LEU A 25 -11.99 4.24 -11.09
CA LEU A 25 -13.38 3.77 -11.05
C LEU A 25 -14.14 4.46 -9.90
N GLY A 26 -15.29 5.02 -10.24
CA GLY A 26 -16.01 5.95 -9.37
C GLY A 26 -16.56 5.33 -8.09
N LEU A 27 -15.98 5.71 -6.97
CA LEU A 27 -16.70 5.94 -5.70
C LEU A 27 -17.14 7.40 -5.67
N ALA A 28 -18.10 7.75 -6.53
CA ALA A 28 -18.73 9.07 -6.53
C ALA A 28 -19.98 9.04 -5.65
N GLY A 29 -19.84 9.42 -4.38
CA GLY A 29 -20.96 9.73 -3.49
C GLY A 29 -21.80 10.87 -4.07
N CYS A 30 -23.00 10.58 -4.53
CA CYS A 30 -23.97 11.58 -4.97
C CYS A 30 -24.96 11.89 -3.84
N SER A 31 -25.00 13.16 -3.46
CA SER A 31 -25.96 13.76 -2.53
C SER A 31 -27.41 13.60 -2.98
N SER A 32 -28.26 13.42 -1.99
CA SER A 32 -29.72 13.43 -2.02
C SER A 32 -30.36 14.72 -2.59
N ASP A 33 -31.47 14.55 -3.32
CA ASP A 33 -32.55 15.54 -3.38
C ASP A 33 -33.90 14.84 -3.61
N ASP A 34 -34.88 15.21 -2.78
CA ASP A 34 -36.25 14.66 -2.69
C ASP A 34 -37.17 15.11 -3.84
N GLY A 35 -38.17 14.29 -4.20
CA GLY A 35 -39.31 14.81 -4.99
C GLY A 35 -40.30 13.83 -5.66
N ASP A 36 -41.12 13.17 -4.84
CA ASP A 36 -42.56 12.84 -5.00
C ASP A 36 -43.19 12.42 -6.36
N GLY A 37 -43.91 11.29 -6.33
CA GLY A 37 -45.28 11.22 -6.86
C GLY A 37 -45.61 10.21 -7.97
N GLY A 38 -46.37 9.15 -7.62
CA GLY A 38 -47.51 8.72 -8.47
C GLY A 38 -47.61 7.25 -8.94
N GLY A 39 -48.07 6.36 -8.05
CA GLY A 39 -49.30 5.56 -8.19
C GLY A 39 -49.55 4.56 -9.35
N SER A 40 -49.89 3.32 -8.92
CA SER A 40 -50.94 2.41 -9.47
C SER A 40 -50.61 1.66 -10.78
N THR A 41 -50.93 0.39 -11.05
CA THR A 41 -51.62 -0.79 -10.47
C THR A 41 -51.35 -1.93 -11.48
N ASP A 42 -51.21 -3.22 -11.14
CA ASP A 42 -52.26 -4.27 -11.08
C ASP A 42 -51.47 -5.61 -11.08
N ALA A 43 -51.53 -6.45 -10.05
CA ALA A 43 -52.48 -7.55 -9.86
C ALA A 43 -52.52 -8.61 -11.01
N MET A 44 -51.94 -9.80 -10.79
CA MET A 44 -52.67 -11.04 -10.48
C MET A 44 -51.78 -12.30 -10.59
N ASP A 45 -51.86 -13.12 -9.54
CA ASP A 45 -51.32 -14.47 -9.33
C ASP A 45 -52.40 -15.55 -9.65
N PRO A 46 -52.19 -16.85 -9.37
CA PRO A 46 -51.65 -17.94 -10.18
C PRO A 46 -52.74 -18.93 -10.62
N THR A 47 -52.39 -20.10 -11.22
CA THR A 47 -52.80 -21.45 -10.71
C THR A 47 -52.40 -22.64 -11.60
N ASP A 48 -51.91 -23.69 -10.91
CA ASP A 48 -52.25 -25.13 -11.00
C ASP A 48 -51.94 -26.05 -12.21
N THR A 49 -51.02 -26.99 -11.95
CA THR A 49 -50.95 -28.43 -12.34
C THR A 49 -52.24 -29.23 -12.01
N PRO A 50 -52.40 -30.58 -12.27
CA PRO A 50 -51.61 -31.61 -12.98
C PRO A 50 -52.46 -32.58 -13.87
N MET A 51 -51.86 -33.63 -14.48
CA MET A 51 -52.39 -35.04 -14.49
C MET A 51 -51.62 -36.04 -15.40
N ALA A 52 -51.20 -37.14 -14.74
CA ALA A 52 -51.11 -38.58 -15.06
C ALA A 52 -51.00 -39.21 -16.49
N THR A 53 -50.20 -40.29 -16.49
CA THR A 53 -49.83 -41.36 -17.46
C THR A 53 -50.97 -42.26 -18.00
N PRO A 54 -50.75 -43.14 -19.03
CA PRO A 54 -50.26 -44.53 -18.80
C PRO A 54 -49.36 -45.19 -19.90
N THR A 55 -48.45 -46.05 -19.42
CA THR A 55 -47.95 -47.38 -19.87
C THR A 55 -47.98 -47.82 -21.35
N ASP A 56 -46.85 -48.31 -21.91
CA ASP A 56 -46.73 -49.70 -22.43
C ASP A 56 -45.33 -50.18 -22.89
N THR A 57 -45.03 -51.44 -22.52
CA THR A 57 -44.21 -52.52 -23.16
C THR A 57 -42.71 -52.40 -23.54
N MET A 58 -41.92 -53.20 -22.79
CA MET A 58 -40.94 -54.24 -23.20
C MET A 58 -40.17 -54.13 -24.53
N GLY A 59 -38.84 -54.04 -24.41
CA GLY A 59 -37.87 -54.33 -25.48
C GLY A 59 -36.49 -54.57 -24.89
N GLU A 60 -36.16 -55.85 -24.64
CA GLU A 60 -34.84 -56.32 -24.23
C GLU A 60 -33.91 -56.34 -25.45
N MET A 61 -32.88 -55.50 -25.46
CA MET A 61 -31.72 -55.64 -26.33
C MET A 61 -30.44 -55.40 -25.53
N THR A 62 -29.62 -56.44 -25.48
CA THR A 62 -28.30 -56.49 -24.88
C THR A 62 -27.29 -55.83 -25.83
N ASP A 63 -26.89 -54.60 -25.54
CA ASP A 63 -25.72 -53.97 -26.16
C ASP A 63 -24.54 -54.00 -25.17
N THR A 64 -23.42 -54.53 -25.65
CA THR A 64 -22.15 -54.63 -24.93
C THR A 64 -21.46 -53.26 -25.05
N PRO A 65 -21.00 -52.61 -23.96
CA PRO A 65 -20.24 -51.38 -24.08
C PRO A 65 -18.83 -51.70 -24.59
N THR A 66 -18.43 -51.06 -25.68
CA THR A 66 -17.03 -50.95 -26.07
C THR A 66 -16.40 -49.89 -25.17
N ASP A 67 -15.45 -50.30 -24.32
CA ASP A 67 -14.62 -49.38 -23.54
C ASP A 67 -13.73 -48.55 -24.48
N GLU A 68 -14.12 -47.30 -24.74
CA GLU A 68 -13.18 -46.28 -25.21
C GLU A 68 -12.26 -45.93 -24.02
N PRO A 69 -10.93 -45.86 -24.20
CA PRO A 69 -10.06 -45.43 -23.14
C PRO A 69 -10.33 -43.96 -22.87
N THR A 70 -10.95 -43.66 -21.74
CA THR A 70 -11.00 -42.31 -21.19
C THR A 70 -9.56 -41.88 -20.93
N ASP A 71 -9.00 -41.04 -21.81
CA ASP A 71 -7.79 -40.29 -21.52
C ASP A 71 -8.05 -39.49 -20.24
N THR A 72 -7.54 -40.02 -19.12
CA THR A 72 -7.46 -39.26 -17.88
C THR A 72 -6.54 -38.09 -18.19
N PRO A 73 -6.97 -36.82 -18.03
CA PRO A 73 -6.06 -35.71 -18.22
C PRO A 73 -4.90 -35.92 -17.26
N THR A 74 -3.71 -36.12 -17.83
CA THR A 74 -2.46 -36.06 -17.10
C THR A 74 -2.48 -34.75 -16.32
N ALA A 75 -2.31 -34.82 -15.00
CA ALA A 75 -2.13 -33.62 -14.18
C ALA A 75 -1.03 -32.78 -14.83
N THR A 76 -1.40 -31.60 -15.31
CA THR A 76 -0.44 -30.60 -15.76
C THR A 76 0.53 -30.39 -14.60
N ASP A 77 1.82 -30.60 -14.81
CA ASP A 77 2.84 -30.32 -13.79
C ASP A 77 2.64 -28.87 -13.35
N ALA A 78 2.21 -28.65 -12.11
CA ALA A 78 2.05 -27.31 -11.56
C ALA A 78 3.38 -26.57 -11.68
N MET A 79 3.35 -25.30 -12.11
CA MET A 79 4.54 -24.46 -12.15
C MET A 79 5.25 -24.50 -10.80
N ALA A 80 6.52 -24.91 -10.79
CA ALA A 80 7.24 -25.20 -9.55
C ALA A 80 7.45 -23.97 -8.65
N ALA A 81 7.50 -22.77 -9.23
CA ALA A 81 7.73 -21.52 -8.51
C ALA A 81 7.01 -20.35 -9.21
N PRO A 82 5.67 -20.25 -9.08
CA PRO A 82 4.89 -19.27 -9.83
C PRO A 82 5.20 -17.82 -9.44
N ASP A 83 5.69 -17.57 -8.23
CA ASP A 83 5.96 -16.21 -7.73
C ASP A 83 7.36 -15.69 -8.03
N VAL A 84 8.29 -16.54 -8.50
CA VAL A 84 9.66 -16.11 -8.81
C VAL A 84 9.73 -14.94 -9.80
N PRO A 85 8.91 -14.89 -10.87
CA PRO A 85 8.91 -13.72 -11.76
C PRO A 85 8.49 -12.41 -11.08
N LEU A 86 7.50 -12.45 -10.17
CA LEU A 86 7.07 -11.27 -9.40
C LEU A 86 8.12 -10.85 -8.37
N LEU A 87 8.76 -11.83 -7.71
CA LEU A 87 9.84 -11.56 -6.78
C LEU A 87 11.06 -10.97 -7.49
N ASN A 88 11.40 -11.45 -8.69
CA ASN A 88 12.47 -10.85 -9.49
C ASN A 88 12.09 -9.46 -10.00
N TYR A 89 10.82 -9.21 -10.28
CA TYR A 89 10.33 -7.86 -10.57
C TYR A 89 10.55 -6.92 -9.38
N ALA A 90 10.13 -7.30 -8.17
CA ALA A 90 10.37 -6.52 -6.96
C ALA A 90 11.89 -6.35 -6.70
N LEU A 91 12.66 -7.43 -6.79
CA LEU A 91 14.11 -7.42 -6.57
C LEU A 91 14.87 -6.50 -7.55
N THR A 92 14.38 -6.33 -8.78
CA THR A 92 14.93 -5.34 -9.72
C THR A 92 14.78 -3.91 -9.19
N LEU A 93 13.63 -3.59 -8.57
CA LEU A 93 13.36 -2.27 -7.99
C LEU A 93 14.19 -2.06 -6.73
N GLU A 94 14.25 -3.05 -5.84
CA GLU A 94 15.10 -3.00 -4.65
C GLU A 94 16.58 -2.82 -5.00
N HIS A 95 17.06 -3.46 -6.08
CA HIS A 95 18.42 -3.22 -6.57
C HIS A 95 18.64 -1.79 -7.06
N LEU A 96 17.64 -1.20 -7.72
CA LEU A 96 17.68 0.19 -8.19
C LEU A 96 17.74 1.16 -6.99
N GLU A 97 16.88 0.99 -5.99
CA GLU A 97 16.81 1.84 -4.79
C GLU A 97 18.03 1.65 -3.89
N ASN A 98 18.44 0.42 -3.62
CA ASN A 98 19.67 0.14 -2.87
C ASN A 98 20.91 0.76 -3.54
N ALA A 99 21.03 0.66 -4.88
CA ALA A 99 22.13 1.32 -5.60
C ALA A 99 22.02 2.85 -5.53
N PHE A 100 20.81 3.39 -5.66
CA PHE A 100 20.56 4.82 -5.56
C PHE A 100 21.04 5.41 -4.24
N TYR A 101 20.64 4.83 -3.09
CA TYR A 101 21.05 5.32 -1.78
C TYR A 101 22.53 5.07 -1.51
N ARG A 102 23.03 3.87 -1.81
CA ARG A 102 24.45 3.54 -1.63
C ARG A 102 25.36 4.53 -2.36
N ASP A 103 25.06 4.80 -3.62
CA ASP A 103 25.91 5.64 -4.47
C ASP A 103 25.70 7.14 -4.13
N GLY A 104 24.47 7.57 -3.85
CA GLY A 104 24.18 8.97 -3.47
C GLY A 104 24.77 9.37 -2.12
N LEU A 105 24.76 8.46 -1.14
CA LEU A 105 25.40 8.67 0.17
C LEU A 105 26.93 8.58 0.12
N GLU A 106 27.51 7.96 -0.93
CA GLU A 106 28.95 8.05 -1.20
C GLU A 106 29.32 9.39 -1.86
N GLU A 107 28.46 9.91 -2.74
CA GLU A 107 28.69 11.15 -3.49
C GLU A 107 28.56 12.41 -2.60
N PHE A 108 27.52 12.50 -1.77
CA PHE A 108 27.25 13.69 -0.96
C PHE A 108 27.66 13.50 0.51
N ALA A 109 28.45 14.43 1.03
CA ALA A 109 28.75 14.45 2.47
C ALA A 109 27.52 14.86 3.30
N ASP A 110 27.45 14.43 4.56
CA ASP A 110 26.37 14.80 5.48
C ASP A 110 26.15 16.33 5.52
N ASP A 111 27.22 17.12 5.58
CA ASP A 111 27.14 18.59 5.58
C ASP A 111 26.46 19.15 4.31
N GLU A 112 26.59 18.48 3.16
CA GLU A 112 25.92 18.88 1.91
C GLU A 112 24.44 18.52 1.95
N LEU A 113 24.10 17.31 2.43
CA LEU A 113 22.73 16.84 2.60
C LEU A 113 21.94 17.72 3.58
N MET A 114 22.50 18.02 4.75
CA MET A 114 21.86 18.88 5.77
C MET A 114 21.65 20.34 5.33
N ASN A 115 22.38 20.79 4.30
CA ASN A 115 22.31 22.15 3.77
C ASN A 115 21.72 22.22 2.35
N ALA A 116 21.04 21.16 1.91
CA ALA A 116 20.27 21.15 0.67
C ALA A 116 19.22 22.27 0.67
N ASP A 117 18.98 22.87 -0.50
CA ASP A 117 17.97 23.93 -0.63
C ASP A 117 16.56 23.42 -0.29
N ALA A 118 16.25 22.15 -0.58
CA ALA A 118 14.97 21.52 -0.19
C ALA A 118 14.70 21.63 1.32
N LEU A 119 15.76 21.61 2.14
CA LEU A 119 15.64 21.65 3.58
C LEU A 119 15.61 23.07 4.16
N SER A 120 15.58 24.13 3.34
CA SER A 120 15.73 25.52 3.81
C SER A 120 14.69 25.95 4.84
N ASN A 121 13.54 25.27 4.84
CA ASN A 121 12.37 25.54 5.67
C ASN A 121 12.42 24.79 7.01
N PHE A 122 13.35 23.84 7.15
CA PHE A 122 13.49 23.02 8.34
C PHE A 122 14.50 23.62 9.34
N GLY A 123 14.17 23.47 10.63
CA GLY A 123 15.07 23.82 11.72
C GLY A 123 16.35 22.99 11.72
N GLU A 124 17.41 23.48 12.36
CA GLU A 124 18.70 22.78 12.43
C GLU A 124 18.57 21.36 12.99
N THR A 125 17.73 21.13 14.00
CA THR A 125 17.50 19.81 14.59
C THR A 125 17.01 18.78 13.59
N VAL A 126 16.03 19.13 12.74
CA VAL A 126 15.51 18.22 11.71
C VAL A 126 16.55 17.99 10.62
N ARG A 127 17.20 19.07 10.15
CA ARG A 127 18.23 18.97 9.11
C ARG A 127 19.36 18.03 9.50
N MET A 128 19.78 18.06 10.77
CA MET A 128 20.83 17.19 11.30
C MET A 128 20.47 15.69 11.33
N GLN A 129 19.17 15.34 11.27
CA GLN A 129 18.72 13.95 11.27
C GLN A 129 18.66 13.36 9.86
N VAL A 130 18.47 14.20 8.84
CA VAL A 130 18.28 13.76 7.44
C VAL A 130 19.37 12.81 6.93
N PRO A 131 20.69 13.04 7.13
CA PRO A 131 21.70 12.09 6.66
C PRO A 131 21.58 10.70 7.30
N GLU A 132 21.29 10.62 8.61
CA GLU A 132 21.11 9.34 9.31
C GLU A 132 19.84 8.63 8.86
N TYR A 133 18.77 9.38 8.60
CA TYR A 133 17.53 8.86 8.03
C TYR A 133 17.75 8.29 6.64
N LEU A 134 18.44 8.99 5.74
CA LEU A 134 18.78 8.47 4.42
C LEU A 134 19.69 7.24 4.48
N ALA A 135 20.64 7.21 5.42
CA ALA A 135 21.46 6.02 5.66
C ALA A 135 20.65 4.83 6.18
N THR A 136 19.62 5.09 6.99
CA THR A 136 18.68 4.06 7.46
C THR A 136 17.83 3.52 6.31
N VAL A 137 17.30 4.40 5.45
CA VAL A 137 16.60 3.98 4.22
C VAL A 137 17.50 3.10 3.36
N GLY A 138 18.72 3.54 3.05
CA GLY A 138 19.67 2.71 2.29
C GLY A 138 20.00 1.37 2.96
N ALA A 139 19.95 1.27 4.28
CA ALA A 139 20.10 0.00 4.99
C ALA A 139 18.85 -0.89 4.91
N HIS A 140 17.66 -0.30 4.84
CA HIS A 140 16.40 -1.02 4.58
C HIS A 140 16.39 -1.58 3.16
N GLU A 141 16.74 -0.79 2.15
CA GLU A 141 16.82 -1.28 0.75
C GLU A 141 17.81 -2.44 0.60
N ALA A 142 18.96 -2.36 1.27
CA ALA A 142 19.90 -3.47 1.31
C ALA A 142 19.31 -4.74 1.95
N ALA A 143 18.48 -4.58 2.99
CA ALA A 143 17.81 -5.68 3.66
C ALA A 143 16.66 -6.26 2.81
N HIS A 144 15.92 -5.44 2.07
CA HIS A 144 14.91 -5.88 1.11
C HIS A 144 15.54 -6.73 0.00
N VAL A 145 16.66 -6.26 -0.59
CA VAL A 145 17.44 -7.02 -1.57
C VAL A 145 17.84 -8.39 -1.00
N GLU A 146 18.36 -8.45 0.24
CA GLU A 146 18.74 -9.71 0.88
C GLU A 146 17.53 -10.64 1.08
N ALA A 147 16.41 -10.11 1.57
CA ALA A 147 15.20 -10.87 1.84
C ALA A 147 14.57 -11.45 0.57
N LEU A 148 14.44 -10.64 -0.49
CA LEU A 148 13.90 -11.09 -1.78
C LEU A 148 14.84 -12.09 -2.46
N THR A 149 16.15 -11.85 -2.44
CA THR A 149 17.16 -12.79 -2.95
C THR A 149 17.02 -14.15 -2.28
N GLY A 150 16.97 -14.17 -0.94
CA GLY A 150 16.80 -15.41 -0.17
C GLY A 150 15.48 -16.11 -0.50
N THR A 151 14.39 -15.36 -0.62
CA THR A 151 13.07 -15.92 -0.97
C THR A 151 13.07 -16.54 -2.37
N VAL A 152 13.68 -15.89 -3.36
CA VAL A 152 13.80 -16.46 -4.71
C VAL A 152 14.61 -17.75 -4.70
N GLU A 153 15.73 -17.80 -3.95
CA GLU A 153 16.55 -19.01 -3.82
C GLU A 153 15.81 -20.15 -3.11
N ASP A 154 15.06 -19.86 -2.05
CA ASP A 154 14.28 -20.83 -1.28
C ASP A 154 13.16 -21.46 -2.12
N LEU A 155 12.59 -20.71 -3.06
CA LEU A 155 11.63 -21.20 -4.06
C LEU A 155 12.30 -21.96 -5.22
N GLY A 156 13.64 -22.06 -5.23
CA GLY A 156 14.41 -22.71 -6.29
C GLY A 156 14.53 -21.89 -7.57
N GLY A 157 14.24 -20.59 -7.50
CA GLY A 157 14.44 -19.62 -8.57
C GLY A 157 15.90 -19.18 -8.72
N THR A 158 16.15 -18.32 -9.71
CA THR A 158 17.42 -17.61 -9.85
C THR A 158 17.16 -16.12 -9.62
N PRO A 159 17.75 -15.52 -8.58
CA PRO A 159 17.63 -14.09 -8.34
C PRO A 159 18.18 -13.29 -9.52
N VAL A 160 17.45 -12.24 -9.91
CA VAL A 160 17.97 -11.21 -10.81
C VAL A 160 19.16 -10.50 -10.14
N GLY A 161 20.16 -10.11 -10.92
CA GLY A 161 21.30 -9.37 -10.40
C GLY A 161 21.11 -7.86 -10.52
N GLU A 162 21.87 -7.12 -9.73
CA GLU A 162 21.96 -5.65 -9.80
C GLU A 162 22.33 -5.18 -11.23
N GLY A 163 21.66 -4.13 -11.70
CA GLY A 163 21.92 -3.48 -12.98
C GLY A 163 23.01 -2.40 -12.93
N GLU A 164 23.14 -1.64 -14.02
CA GLU A 164 23.91 -0.39 -14.06
C GLU A 164 22.94 0.80 -14.19
N TYR A 165 23.13 1.85 -13.39
CA TYR A 165 22.16 2.94 -13.26
C TYR A 165 22.76 4.33 -13.52
N ASP A 166 21.93 5.26 -14.00
CA ASP A 166 22.23 6.69 -14.12
C ASP A 166 21.03 7.49 -13.59
N PHE A 167 21.20 8.06 -12.39
CA PHE A 167 20.15 8.79 -11.67
C PHE A 167 20.07 10.28 -12.04
N GLY A 168 21.10 10.81 -12.70
CA GLY A 168 21.09 12.17 -13.25
C GLY A 168 21.00 13.34 -12.26
N TYR A 169 21.17 13.13 -10.94
CA TYR A 169 21.26 14.20 -9.95
C TYR A 169 22.67 14.82 -9.94
N GLU A 170 22.76 16.13 -9.71
CA GLU A 170 24.03 16.85 -9.51
C GLU A 170 24.11 17.53 -8.13
N THR A 171 22.98 17.60 -7.41
CA THR A 171 22.84 18.29 -6.12
C THR A 171 22.05 17.45 -5.11
N PRO A 172 22.24 17.69 -3.79
CA PRO A 172 21.42 17.06 -2.75
C PRO A 172 19.91 17.26 -2.93
N THR A 173 19.48 18.45 -3.39
CA THR A 173 18.07 18.73 -3.68
C THR A 173 17.54 17.85 -4.82
N GLU A 174 18.32 17.66 -5.89
CA GLU A 174 17.94 16.76 -6.98
C GLU A 174 17.96 15.29 -6.54
N PHE A 175 18.91 14.91 -5.68
CA PHE A 175 18.93 13.60 -5.05
C PHE A 175 17.63 13.34 -4.26
N PHE A 176 17.19 14.27 -3.40
CA PHE A 176 15.92 14.10 -2.66
C PHE A 176 14.70 14.01 -3.57
N ALA A 177 14.69 14.74 -4.70
CA ALA A 177 13.61 14.66 -5.67
C ALA A 177 13.57 13.31 -6.41
N VAL A 178 14.74 12.74 -6.73
CA VAL A 178 14.82 11.39 -7.32
C VAL A 178 14.42 10.33 -6.28
N ALA A 179 14.88 10.46 -5.03
CA ALA A 179 14.50 9.58 -3.93
C ALA A 179 12.97 9.53 -3.78
N GLN A 180 12.33 10.70 -3.70
CA GLN A 180 10.87 10.81 -3.64
C GLN A 180 10.18 10.09 -4.80
N ALA A 181 10.69 10.24 -6.02
CA ALA A 181 10.10 9.62 -7.20
C ALA A 181 10.25 8.09 -7.18
N LEU A 182 11.41 7.57 -6.78
CA LEU A 182 11.65 6.13 -6.65
C LEU A 182 10.71 5.52 -5.62
N GLU A 183 10.66 6.09 -4.43
CA GLU A 183 9.95 5.49 -3.28
C GLU A 183 8.43 5.51 -3.47
N ASN A 184 7.88 6.59 -4.06
CA ASN A 184 6.47 6.58 -4.45
C ASN A 184 6.19 5.57 -5.59
N THR A 185 7.16 5.33 -6.48
CA THR A 185 7.06 4.28 -7.51
C THR A 185 7.14 2.88 -6.88
N GLY A 186 8.00 2.67 -5.87
CA GLY A 186 8.11 1.45 -5.08
C GLY A 186 6.79 1.08 -4.41
N VAL A 187 6.16 2.04 -3.71
CA VAL A 187 4.82 1.88 -3.14
C VAL A 187 3.82 1.39 -4.18
N ALA A 188 3.70 2.11 -5.31
CA ALA A 188 2.75 1.76 -6.37
C ALA A 188 3.06 0.39 -7.03
N ALA A 189 4.35 0.02 -7.11
CA ALA A 189 4.81 -1.23 -7.67
C ALA A 189 4.46 -2.44 -6.79
N TYR A 190 4.70 -2.35 -5.49
CA TYR A 190 4.27 -3.38 -4.53
C TYR A 190 2.75 -3.51 -4.51
N ALA A 191 2.03 -2.39 -4.51
CA ALA A 191 0.57 -2.39 -4.56
C ALA A 191 0.02 -3.08 -5.82
N GLY A 192 0.62 -2.86 -6.99
CA GLY A 192 0.20 -3.49 -8.25
C GLY A 192 0.62 -4.94 -8.42
N ALA A 193 1.71 -5.37 -7.78
CA ALA A 193 2.18 -6.75 -7.83
C ALA A 193 1.49 -7.65 -6.78
N ALA A 194 1.15 -7.12 -5.61
CA ALA A 194 0.60 -7.91 -4.50
C ALA A 194 -0.62 -8.78 -4.87
N PRO A 195 -1.63 -8.28 -5.64
CA PRO A 195 -2.79 -9.09 -6.02
C PRO A 195 -2.45 -10.32 -6.88
N GLN A 196 -1.26 -10.34 -7.50
CA GLN A 196 -0.82 -11.41 -8.40
C GLN A 196 -0.06 -12.53 -7.67
N VAL A 197 0.33 -12.32 -6.40
CA VAL A 197 1.09 -13.29 -5.60
C VAL A 197 0.24 -14.53 -5.31
N VAL A 198 0.80 -15.72 -5.57
CA VAL A 198 0.13 -17.01 -5.37
C VAL A 198 0.36 -17.56 -3.97
N ASN A 199 1.58 -17.45 -3.43
CA ASN A 199 1.93 -17.97 -2.11
C ASN A 199 1.67 -16.95 -1.00
N ASN A 200 0.73 -17.26 -0.10
CA ASN A 200 0.38 -16.40 1.03
C ASN A 200 1.54 -16.16 2.01
N ASP A 201 2.49 -17.09 2.13
CA ASP A 201 3.66 -16.90 2.99
C ASP A 201 4.56 -15.75 2.48
N ILE A 202 4.58 -15.53 1.16
CA ILE A 202 5.31 -14.42 0.52
C ILE A 202 4.57 -13.10 0.73
N LEU A 203 3.24 -13.13 0.65
CA LEU A 203 2.41 -11.94 0.74
C LEU A 203 2.60 -11.19 2.06
N ALA A 204 2.73 -11.91 3.18
CA ALA A 204 2.98 -11.32 4.48
C ALA A 204 4.35 -10.62 4.54
N ALA A 205 5.39 -11.18 3.94
CA ALA A 205 6.70 -10.54 3.87
C ALA A 205 6.65 -9.28 2.96
N ALA A 206 6.05 -9.42 1.77
CA ALA A 206 5.91 -8.34 0.79
C ALA A 206 5.10 -7.15 1.34
N ALA A 207 4.03 -7.41 2.09
CA ALA A 207 3.26 -6.35 2.75
C ALA A 207 4.10 -5.60 3.79
N GLY A 208 5.08 -6.24 4.44
CA GLY A 208 5.96 -5.56 5.40
C GLY A 208 6.99 -4.65 4.75
N ILE A 209 7.45 -4.98 3.55
CA ILE A 209 8.29 -4.10 2.74
C ILE A 209 7.44 -2.94 2.22
N HIS A 210 6.25 -3.24 1.69
CA HIS A 210 5.34 -2.24 1.15
C HIS A 210 5.00 -1.08 2.12
N SER A 211 4.78 -1.35 3.41
CA SER A 211 4.58 -0.27 4.38
C SER A 211 5.86 0.52 4.67
N VAL A 212 7.04 -0.11 4.62
CA VAL A 212 8.32 0.56 4.80
C VAL A 212 8.59 1.53 3.64
N GLU A 213 8.37 1.10 2.39
CA GLU A 213 8.38 1.96 1.20
C GLU A 213 7.47 3.18 1.38
N ALA A 214 6.26 2.96 1.89
CA ALA A 214 5.30 4.02 2.12
C ALA A 214 5.75 5.01 3.21
N ARG A 215 6.45 4.53 4.24
CA ARG A 215 7.06 5.39 5.27
C ARG A 215 8.21 6.23 4.71
N HIS A 216 9.07 5.63 3.90
CA HIS A 216 10.15 6.35 3.21
C HIS A 216 9.57 7.42 2.28
N ALA A 217 8.58 7.06 1.47
CA ALA A 217 7.89 7.98 0.58
C ALA A 217 7.22 9.14 1.33
N SER A 218 6.61 8.89 2.50
CA SER A 218 6.04 9.94 3.37
C SER A 218 7.10 10.91 3.86
N PHE A 219 8.23 10.41 4.35
CA PHE A 219 9.36 11.24 4.77
C PHE A 219 9.93 12.08 3.62
N LEU A 220 10.11 11.49 2.45
CA LEU A 220 10.65 12.17 1.28
C LEU A 220 9.70 13.21 0.70
N ASN A 221 8.40 12.93 0.73
CA ASN A 221 7.36 13.91 0.42
C ASN A 221 7.46 15.11 1.38
N LEU A 222 7.56 14.86 2.68
CA LEU A 222 7.70 15.91 3.69
C LEU A 222 8.90 16.81 3.42
N ILE A 223 10.11 16.23 3.25
CA ILE A 223 11.34 17.03 3.12
C ILE A 223 11.46 17.74 1.77
N ASN A 224 10.74 17.29 0.74
CA ASN A 224 10.61 18.01 -0.54
C ASN A 224 9.50 19.08 -0.52
N GLY A 225 8.77 19.21 0.59
CA GLY A 225 7.73 20.23 0.78
C GLY A 225 6.36 19.84 0.23
N ASP A 226 6.14 18.57 -0.08
CA ASP A 226 4.85 18.02 -0.50
C ASP A 226 4.06 17.47 0.71
N ASN A 227 2.79 17.12 0.48
CA ASN A 227 1.98 16.43 1.49
C ASN A 227 2.54 15.00 1.71
N PRO A 228 2.87 14.58 2.95
CA PRO A 228 3.43 13.25 3.23
C PRO A 228 2.52 12.09 2.76
N TYR A 229 1.21 12.32 2.78
CA TYR A 229 0.16 11.40 2.34
C TYR A 229 -0.87 12.17 1.49
N PRO A 230 -0.66 12.29 0.17
CA PRO A 230 -1.48 13.14 -0.68
C PRO A 230 -2.90 12.61 -0.89
N ASP A 231 -3.08 11.29 -0.82
CA ASP A 231 -4.31 10.58 -1.17
C ASP A 231 -4.76 9.66 -0.03
N GLY A 232 -6.07 9.44 0.07
CA GLY A 232 -6.66 8.51 1.04
C GLY A 232 -6.56 7.05 0.63
N VAL A 233 -6.22 6.75 -0.62
CA VAL A 233 -5.87 5.41 -1.07
C VAL A 233 -4.76 5.58 -2.10
N ASP A 234 -3.60 4.97 -1.89
CA ASP A 234 -2.53 5.04 -2.89
C ASP A 234 -2.90 4.23 -4.13
N GLU A 235 -2.59 4.78 -5.32
CA GLU A 235 -2.84 4.11 -6.58
C GLU A 235 -1.75 3.09 -6.91
N ALA A 236 -2.17 1.88 -7.27
CA ALA A 236 -1.28 0.85 -7.79
C ALA A 236 -0.90 1.13 -9.25
N MET A 237 0.36 0.86 -9.61
CA MET A 237 0.82 0.89 -10.99
C MET A 237 0.95 -0.53 -11.54
N THR A 238 0.68 -0.69 -12.84
CA THR A 238 0.99 -1.95 -13.53
C THR A 238 2.50 -2.15 -13.66
N ILE A 239 2.93 -3.40 -13.79
CA ILE A 239 4.35 -3.75 -14.00
C ILE A 239 4.95 -2.97 -15.18
N ASP A 240 4.20 -2.83 -16.28
CA ASP A 240 4.67 -2.09 -17.46
C ASP A 240 4.88 -0.60 -17.17
N GLU A 241 3.97 0.04 -16.43
CA GLU A 241 4.09 1.45 -16.05
C GLU A 241 5.29 1.67 -15.11
N VAL A 242 5.50 0.76 -14.15
CA VAL A 242 6.66 0.84 -13.25
C VAL A 242 7.96 0.65 -13.99
N LEU A 243 8.04 -0.35 -14.89
CA LEU A 243 9.22 -0.59 -15.70
C LEU A 243 9.51 0.57 -16.67
N GLU A 244 8.48 1.29 -17.14
CA GLU A 244 8.67 2.51 -17.92
C GLU A 244 9.33 3.61 -17.09
N VAL A 245 8.91 3.81 -15.83
CA VAL A 245 9.51 4.79 -14.91
C VAL A 245 10.93 4.37 -14.52
N ALA A 246 11.10 3.16 -13.97
CA ALA A 246 12.37 2.61 -13.53
C ALA A 246 13.40 2.52 -14.68
N GLY A 247 12.94 2.14 -15.87
CA GLY A 247 13.75 2.05 -17.09
C GLY A 247 14.35 3.39 -17.53
N GLY A 248 13.86 4.52 -17.02
CA GLY A 248 14.49 5.83 -17.20
C GLY A 248 15.89 5.93 -16.57
N PHE A 249 16.16 5.13 -15.55
CA PHE A 249 17.41 5.12 -14.79
C PHE A 249 18.34 3.95 -15.17
N VAL A 250 17.82 2.87 -15.75
CA VAL A 250 18.63 1.69 -16.08
C VAL A 250 19.43 1.90 -17.38
N THR A 251 20.73 1.68 -17.32
CA THR A 251 21.67 1.82 -18.45
C THR A 251 22.21 0.49 -18.98
N SER A 252 22.14 -0.57 -18.18
CA SER A 252 22.44 -1.94 -18.59
C SER A 252 21.30 -2.58 -19.40
N GLU A 253 21.59 -3.68 -20.11
CA GLU A 253 20.54 -4.51 -20.72
C GLU A 253 19.74 -5.23 -19.63
N VAL A 254 18.41 -5.05 -19.63
CA VAL A 254 17.47 -5.81 -18.78
C VAL A 254 16.86 -6.92 -19.63
N ASP A 255 16.86 -8.15 -19.13
CA ASP A 255 16.14 -9.26 -19.76
C ASP A 255 14.69 -9.26 -19.25
N PRO A 256 13.70 -8.81 -20.05
CA PRO A 256 12.32 -8.74 -19.59
C PRO A 256 11.69 -10.13 -19.38
N SER A 257 12.31 -11.20 -19.91
CA SER A 257 11.78 -12.56 -19.74
C SER A 257 11.83 -13.04 -18.29
N VAL A 258 12.62 -12.38 -17.43
CA VAL A 258 12.69 -12.72 -15.99
C VAL A 258 11.40 -12.35 -15.23
N TYR A 259 10.55 -11.50 -15.81
CA TYR A 259 9.27 -11.07 -15.23
C TYR A 259 8.07 -11.84 -15.81
N GLU A 260 8.29 -12.71 -16.81
CA GLU A 260 7.21 -13.44 -17.46
C GLU A 260 6.60 -14.48 -16.52
N THR A 261 5.32 -14.32 -16.18
CA THR A 261 4.61 -15.20 -15.25
C THR A 261 4.07 -16.48 -15.89
N GLY A 262 4.04 -16.57 -17.23
CA GLY A 262 3.54 -17.71 -18.00
C GLY A 262 2.01 -17.85 -18.04
N ASP A 263 1.50 -18.48 -19.10
CA ASP A 263 0.04 -18.69 -19.31
C ASP A 263 -0.55 -19.79 -18.40
N ASP A 264 0.29 -20.69 -17.89
CA ASP A 264 -0.09 -21.81 -17.01
C ASP A 264 0.00 -21.44 -15.51
N ARG A 265 0.04 -20.13 -15.19
CA ARG A 265 0.13 -19.63 -13.81
C ARG A 265 -1.07 -20.11 -12.98
N PRO A 266 -0.86 -20.72 -11.80
CA PRO A 266 -1.94 -21.04 -10.88
C PRO A 266 -2.72 -19.78 -10.48
N THR A 267 -4.02 -19.93 -10.26
CA THR A 267 -4.82 -18.88 -9.61
C THR A 267 -4.34 -18.71 -8.18
N HIS A 268 -4.11 -17.47 -7.75
CA HIS A 268 -3.84 -17.15 -6.36
C HIS A 268 -5.03 -17.56 -5.48
N ASP A 269 -4.74 -18.13 -4.31
CA ASP A 269 -5.74 -18.46 -3.29
C ASP A 269 -5.32 -17.81 -1.97
N ARG A 270 -5.82 -16.59 -1.77
CA ARG A 270 -5.55 -15.79 -0.57
C ARG A 270 -6.38 -16.20 0.63
N LYS A 271 -7.22 -17.24 0.50
CA LYS A 271 -8.06 -17.68 1.61
C LYS A 271 -7.25 -18.53 2.59
N ALA A 272 -7.12 -18.07 3.82
CA ALA A 272 -6.68 -18.93 4.91
C ALA A 272 -7.65 -20.11 5.10
N ASP A 273 -7.14 -21.30 5.45
CA ASP A 273 -7.94 -22.51 5.73
C ASP A 273 -8.76 -22.36 7.04
N ASN A 274 -9.72 -21.44 7.05
CA ASN A 274 -10.58 -21.11 8.17
C ASN A 274 -11.98 -20.62 7.69
N ASP A 275 -12.84 -20.33 8.67
CA ASP A 275 -14.23 -19.87 8.45
C ASP A 275 -14.33 -18.33 8.37
N VAL A 276 -13.22 -17.59 8.30
CA VAL A 276 -13.22 -16.13 8.17
C VAL A 276 -13.64 -15.76 6.75
N THR A 277 -14.69 -14.95 6.65
CA THR A 277 -15.17 -14.41 5.36
C THR A 277 -14.61 -13.01 5.13
N ASP A 278 -14.61 -12.54 3.88
CA ASP A 278 -14.21 -11.14 3.58
C ASP A 278 -15.07 -10.13 4.36
N VAL A 279 -16.35 -10.43 4.59
CA VAL A 279 -17.22 -9.60 5.43
C VAL A 279 -16.75 -9.57 6.89
N ASN A 280 -16.17 -10.66 7.41
CA ASN A 280 -15.57 -10.65 8.75
C ASN A 280 -14.29 -9.81 8.78
N VAL A 281 -13.43 -9.92 7.77
CA VAL A 281 -12.20 -9.12 7.67
C VAL A 281 -12.52 -7.63 7.53
N LEU A 282 -13.50 -7.28 6.68
CA LEU A 282 -13.95 -5.90 6.50
C LEU A 282 -14.57 -5.31 7.76
N ASN A 283 -15.38 -6.07 8.51
CA ASN A 283 -15.90 -5.59 9.79
C ASN A 283 -14.81 -5.42 10.85
N TYR A 284 -13.78 -6.27 10.81
CA TYR A 284 -12.59 -6.11 11.64
C TYR A 284 -11.86 -4.80 11.28
N ALA A 285 -11.58 -4.55 10.00
CA ALA A 285 -10.98 -3.30 9.54
C ALA A 285 -11.85 -2.09 9.92
N LEU A 286 -13.16 -2.13 9.62
CA LEU A 286 -14.11 -1.07 9.94
C LEU A 286 -14.14 -0.70 11.43
N THR A 287 -13.88 -1.66 12.32
CA THR A 287 -13.79 -1.37 13.76
C THR A 287 -12.62 -0.43 14.07
N LEU A 288 -11.48 -0.61 13.40
CA LEU A 288 -10.30 0.24 13.55
C LEU A 288 -10.51 1.60 12.90
N GLU A 289 -11.06 1.61 11.69
CA GLU A 289 -11.38 2.84 10.96
C GLU A 289 -12.36 3.72 11.74
N HIS A 290 -13.36 3.13 12.42
CA HIS A 290 -14.23 3.86 13.32
C HIS A 290 -13.49 4.46 14.51
N LEU A 291 -12.52 3.72 15.07
CA LEU A 291 -11.70 4.18 16.19
C LEU A 291 -10.83 5.36 15.78
N GLU A 292 -10.13 5.28 14.64
CA GLU A 292 -9.23 6.31 14.12
C GLU A 292 -10.01 7.54 13.61
N ASN A 293 -11.10 7.34 12.87
CA ASN A 293 -11.99 8.44 12.46
C ASN A 293 -12.56 9.19 13.67
N ALA A 294 -13.03 8.48 14.71
CA ALA A 294 -13.50 9.11 15.93
C ALA A 294 -12.38 9.84 16.67
N PHE A 295 -11.18 9.24 16.73
CA PHE A 295 -10.00 9.84 17.35
C PHE A 295 -9.64 11.20 16.73
N TYR A 296 -9.51 11.27 15.41
CA TYR A 296 -9.19 12.53 14.73
C TYR A 296 -10.32 13.54 14.83
N ARG A 297 -11.57 13.10 14.60
CA ARG A 297 -12.75 13.96 14.70
C ARG A 297 -12.84 14.64 16.06
N ASP A 298 -12.73 13.86 17.14
CA ASP A 298 -12.94 14.34 18.50
C ASP A 298 -11.71 15.14 18.98
N GLY A 299 -10.49 14.69 18.65
CA GLY A 299 -9.25 15.40 19.01
C GLY A 299 -9.12 16.76 18.33
N LEU A 300 -9.49 16.87 17.05
CA LEU A 300 -9.48 18.13 16.29
C LEU A 300 -10.65 19.06 16.67
N GLU A 301 -11.71 18.56 17.31
CA GLU A 301 -12.74 19.40 17.94
C GLU A 301 -12.27 19.93 19.31
N GLU A 302 -11.57 19.12 20.10
CA GLU A 302 -11.10 19.48 21.44
C GLU A 302 -9.94 20.49 21.42
N PHE A 303 -8.95 20.31 20.55
CA PHE A 303 -7.76 21.15 20.49
C PHE A 303 -7.78 22.12 19.31
N SER A 304 -7.52 23.41 19.58
CA SER A 304 -7.32 24.39 18.51
C SER A 304 -5.99 24.19 17.78
N ASP A 305 -5.88 24.67 16.54
CA ASP A 305 -4.64 24.66 15.75
C ASP A 305 -3.48 25.26 16.54
N GLN A 306 -3.73 26.32 17.31
CA GLN A 306 -2.70 26.96 18.12
C GLN A 306 -2.21 26.04 19.25
N GLU A 307 -3.12 25.31 19.90
CA GLU A 307 -2.74 24.34 20.93
C GLU A 307 -1.94 23.17 20.34
N ILE A 308 -2.33 22.68 19.17
CA ILE A 308 -1.59 21.63 18.44
C ILE A 308 -0.20 22.15 18.05
N MET A 309 -0.09 23.33 17.45
CA MET A 309 1.18 23.95 17.07
C MET A 309 2.11 24.21 18.26
N ASP A 310 1.54 24.47 19.43
CA ASP A 310 2.26 24.73 20.68
C ASP A 310 2.51 23.44 21.51
N ALA A 311 2.19 22.26 20.97
CA ALA A 311 2.46 20.99 21.64
C ALA A 311 3.95 20.85 21.99
N GLU A 312 4.24 20.32 23.19
CA GLU A 312 5.62 20.15 23.65
C GLU A 312 6.43 19.25 22.70
N ALA A 313 5.79 18.20 22.14
CA ALA A 313 6.39 17.32 21.15
C ALA A 313 6.92 18.06 19.91
N LEU A 314 6.33 19.21 19.57
CA LEU A 314 6.69 19.98 18.38
C LEU A 314 7.76 21.05 18.63
N THR A 315 8.30 21.15 19.85
CA THR A 315 9.22 22.25 20.25
C THR A 315 10.50 22.29 19.40
N ASP A 316 10.98 21.13 18.96
CA ASP A 316 12.21 21.00 18.18
C ASP A 316 11.99 21.22 16.67
N PHE A 317 10.73 21.31 16.23
CA PHE A 317 10.36 21.57 14.84
C PHE A 317 10.31 23.06 14.53
N GLY A 318 10.72 23.39 13.30
CA GLY A 318 10.65 24.76 12.78
C GLY A 318 9.21 25.24 12.58
N ASP A 319 9.02 26.56 12.53
CA ASP A 319 7.68 27.18 12.41
C ASP A 319 6.88 26.61 11.23
N GLU A 320 7.52 26.33 10.09
CA GLU A 320 6.84 25.83 8.89
C GLU A 320 6.21 24.45 9.09
N VAL A 321 6.96 23.50 9.65
CA VAL A 321 6.45 22.15 9.95
C VAL A 321 5.30 22.26 10.95
N ARG A 322 5.50 22.99 12.06
CA ARG A 322 4.45 23.14 13.08
C ARG A 322 3.15 23.69 12.50
N MET A 323 3.26 24.72 11.64
CA MET A 323 2.09 25.32 10.98
C MET A 323 1.34 24.36 10.06
N ALA A 324 2.01 23.34 9.50
CA ALA A 324 1.40 22.35 8.64
C ALA A 324 0.72 21.21 9.42
N VAL A 325 1.14 20.93 10.66
CA VAL A 325 0.63 19.79 11.47
C VAL A 325 -0.90 19.77 11.57
N PRO A 326 -1.62 20.87 11.92
CA PRO A 326 -3.08 20.83 12.01
C PRO A 326 -3.76 20.40 10.70
N ASP A 327 -3.25 20.84 9.55
CA ASP A 327 -3.80 20.47 8.25
C ASP A 327 -3.46 19.02 7.88
N HIS A 328 -2.26 18.55 8.19
CA HIS A 328 -1.89 17.14 8.04
C HIS A 328 -2.78 16.21 8.88
N LEU A 329 -3.10 16.57 10.12
CA LEU A 329 -4.00 15.78 10.98
C LEU A 329 -5.45 15.80 10.46
N ARG A 330 -5.91 16.92 9.88
CA ARG A 330 -7.22 16.97 9.22
C ARG A 330 -7.27 16.10 7.97
N THR A 331 -6.19 16.06 7.19
CA THR A 331 -6.10 15.18 6.03
C THR A 331 -6.17 13.73 6.46
N ALA A 332 -5.43 13.31 7.49
CA ALA A 332 -5.54 11.96 8.05
C ALA A 332 -6.97 11.65 8.50
N GLY A 333 -7.58 12.49 9.34
CA GLY A 333 -8.98 12.31 9.75
C GLY A 333 -9.98 12.28 8.58
N ALA A 334 -9.70 12.95 7.47
CA ALA A 334 -10.52 12.88 6.25
C ALA A 334 -10.32 11.56 5.49
N HIS A 335 -9.13 10.98 5.51
CA HIS A 335 -8.84 9.66 4.97
C HIS A 335 -9.61 8.60 5.77
N GLU A 336 -9.53 8.62 7.10
CA GLU A 336 -10.25 7.66 7.96
C GLU A 336 -11.77 7.72 7.76
N ALA A 337 -12.33 8.94 7.64
CA ALA A 337 -13.74 9.10 7.31
C ALA A 337 -14.11 8.48 5.95
N ALA A 338 -13.22 8.58 4.96
CA ALA A 338 -13.42 8.00 3.64
C ALA A 338 -13.28 6.46 3.68
N HIS A 339 -12.33 5.92 4.44
CA HIS A 339 -12.16 4.48 4.66
C HIS A 339 -13.41 3.87 5.32
N VAL A 340 -13.91 4.48 6.40
CA VAL A 340 -15.16 4.07 7.06
C VAL A 340 -16.31 3.96 6.04
N SER A 341 -16.48 4.98 5.20
CA SER A 341 -17.53 4.98 4.17
C SER A 341 -17.32 3.86 3.14
N ALA A 342 -16.11 3.74 2.59
CA ALA A 342 -15.79 2.76 1.55
C ALA A 342 -15.94 1.31 2.04
N ILE A 343 -15.48 1.02 3.26
CA ILE A 343 -15.56 -0.31 3.86
C ILE A 343 -17.01 -0.64 4.22
N SER A 344 -17.77 0.30 4.77
CA SER A 344 -19.20 0.12 5.05
C SER A 344 -19.99 -0.23 3.78
N ASP A 345 -19.81 0.56 2.71
CA ASP A 345 -20.46 0.32 1.41
C ASP A 345 -20.08 -1.04 0.81
N THR A 346 -18.81 -1.44 0.97
CA THR A 346 -18.31 -2.74 0.51
C THR A 346 -18.95 -3.89 1.28
N ILE A 347 -19.05 -3.78 2.61
CA ILE A 347 -19.72 -4.79 3.45
C ILE A 347 -21.19 -4.96 3.02
N GLU A 348 -21.91 -3.87 2.81
CA GLU A 348 -23.31 -3.92 2.35
C GLU A 348 -23.43 -4.55 0.95
N THR A 349 -22.52 -4.21 0.05
CA THR A 349 -22.45 -4.77 -1.31
C THR A 349 -22.23 -6.29 -1.29
N LEU A 350 -21.43 -6.78 -0.35
CA LEU A 350 -21.21 -8.21 -0.10
C LEU A 350 -22.36 -8.88 0.68
N GLY A 351 -23.42 -8.13 1.02
CA GLY A 351 -24.60 -8.62 1.75
C GLY A 351 -24.38 -8.78 3.25
N GLY A 352 -23.31 -8.19 3.79
CA GLY A 352 -23.04 -8.10 5.21
C GLY A 352 -23.80 -6.96 5.90
N THR A 353 -23.58 -6.81 7.20
CA THR A 353 -24.03 -5.65 7.98
C THR A 353 -22.77 -4.99 8.53
N PRO A 354 -22.52 -3.70 8.22
CA PRO A 354 -21.41 -2.96 8.81
C PRO A 354 -21.56 -2.89 10.34
N VAL A 355 -20.44 -3.03 11.04
CA VAL A 355 -20.35 -2.78 12.49
C VAL A 355 -20.62 -1.29 12.76
N GLU A 356 -21.29 -0.99 13.86
CA GLU A 356 -21.56 0.39 14.25
C GLU A 356 -20.35 0.98 15.02
N GLU A 357 -20.15 2.29 14.92
CA GLU A 357 -19.15 3.02 15.71
C GLU A 357 -19.39 2.81 17.22
N ALA A 358 -18.35 2.45 17.96
CA ALA A 358 -18.41 2.32 19.42
C ALA A 358 -18.22 3.67 20.13
N THR A 359 -18.37 3.70 21.46
CA THR A 359 -17.98 4.88 22.25
C THR A 359 -16.56 4.73 22.76
N TYR A 360 -15.73 5.76 22.58
CA TYR A 360 -14.31 5.73 22.91
C TYR A 360 -13.90 6.67 24.05
N ASP A 361 -12.86 6.30 24.79
CA ASP A 361 -12.09 7.14 25.70
C ASP A 361 -10.60 6.99 25.37
N PHE A 362 -10.03 8.03 24.75
CA PHE A 362 -8.63 8.04 24.29
C PHE A 362 -7.64 8.47 25.39
N GLY A 363 -8.12 8.98 26.52
CA GLY A 363 -7.30 9.31 27.68
C GLY A 363 -6.28 10.45 27.51
N TYR A 364 -6.22 11.14 26.36
CA TYR A 364 -5.37 12.32 26.19
C TYR A 364 -5.97 13.54 26.92
N GLY A 365 -5.12 14.34 27.55
CA GLY A 365 -5.48 15.60 28.21
C GLY A 365 -4.80 16.83 27.62
N ASN A 366 -3.88 16.65 26.67
CA ASN A 366 -3.19 17.73 25.99
C ASN A 366 -2.71 17.30 24.58
N PRO A 367 -2.32 18.26 23.71
CA PRO A 367 -1.91 17.97 22.34
C PRO A 367 -0.71 17.02 22.18
N THR A 368 0.24 17.03 23.12
CA THR A 368 1.38 16.07 23.09
C THR A 368 0.89 14.64 23.32
N GLU A 369 -0.02 14.44 24.28
CA GLU A 369 -0.63 13.13 24.51
C GLU A 369 -1.50 12.70 23.33
N PHE A 370 -2.23 13.64 22.70
CA PHE A 370 -2.98 13.38 21.47
C PHE A 370 -2.06 12.88 20.34
N LEU A 371 -0.96 13.57 20.02
CA LEU A 371 0.00 13.11 19.02
C LEU A 371 0.62 11.74 19.36
N GLY A 372 0.82 11.46 20.65
CA GLY A 372 1.33 10.16 21.12
C GLY A 372 0.32 9.02 20.92
N VAL A 373 -0.97 9.27 21.15
CA VAL A 373 -2.05 8.30 20.86
C VAL A 373 -2.22 8.12 19.36
N ALA A 374 -2.19 9.20 18.58
CA ALA A 374 -2.29 9.17 17.12
C ALA A 374 -1.23 8.21 16.54
N LYS A 375 0.03 8.39 16.94
CA LYS A 375 1.13 7.51 16.55
C LYS A 375 0.85 6.05 16.89
N ALA A 376 0.31 5.76 18.07
CA ALA A 376 0.05 4.39 18.49
C ALA A 376 -1.07 3.73 17.65
N LEU A 377 -2.10 4.49 17.29
CA LEU A 377 -3.20 4.04 16.43
C LEU A 377 -2.69 3.74 15.03
N GLU A 378 -2.06 4.69 14.34
CA GLU A 378 -1.57 4.49 12.96
C GLU A 378 -0.60 3.30 12.84
N ASN A 379 0.35 3.15 13.76
CA ASN A 379 1.25 1.99 13.75
C ASN A 379 0.51 0.67 14.04
N THR A 380 -0.62 0.72 14.76
CA THR A 380 -1.50 -0.44 14.94
C THR A 380 -2.30 -0.72 13.67
N GLY A 381 -2.80 0.30 12.97
CA GLY A 381 -3.44 0.21 11.65
C GLY A 381 -2.55 -0.50 10.63
N VAL A 382 -1.30 -0.03 10.46
CA VAL A 382 -0.28 -0.68 9.61
C VAL A 382 -0.16 -2.18 9.92
N ALA A 383 0.07 -2.52 11.20
CA ALA A 383 0.26 -3.90 11.61
C ALA A 383 -1.01 -4.76 11.44
N ALA A 384 -2.19 -4.15 11.58
CA ALA A 384 -3.49 -4.80 11.44
C ALA A 384 -3.81 -5.16 9.99
N TYR A 385 -3.67 -4.20 9.07
CA TYR A 385 -3.87 -4.42 7.64
C TYR A 385 -2.89 -5.46 7.10
N LYS A 386 -1.61 -5.36 7.47
CA LYS A 386 -0.60 -6.38 7.14
C LYS A 386 -0.99 -7.77 7.65
N GLY A 387 -1.38 -7.88 8.93
CA GLY A 387 -1.77 -9.15 9.54
C GLY A 387 -3.03 -9.77 8.93
N ALA A 388 -3.93 -8.95 8.41
CA ALA A 388 -5.17 -9.38 7.76
C ALA A 388 -4.99 -9.72 6.26
N ALA A 389 -3.93 -9.23 5.60
CA ALA A 389 -3.67 -9.45 4.17
C ALA A 389 -3.86 -10.91 3.70
N PRO A 390 -3.32 -11.96 4.37
CA PRO A 390 -3.49 -13.36 3.95
C PRO A 390 -4.86 -13.97 4.31
N THR A 391 -5.86 -13.15 4.66
CA THR A 391 -7.23 -13.60 4.99
C THR A 391 -8.29 -13.09 4.02
N VAL A 392 -7.91 -12.20 3.08
CA VAL A 392 -8.83 -11.57 2.12
C VAL A 392 -8.87 -12.38 0.82
N SER A 393 -10.01 -13.01 0.56
CA SER A 393 -10.23 -13.87 -0.60
C SER A 393 -10.66 -13.10 -1.85
N ASN A 394 -11.41 -12.00 -1.70
CA ASN A 394 -11.86 -11.18 -2.81
C ASN A 394 -10.72 -10.31 -3.37
N ASP A 395 -10.55 -10.31 -4.69
CA ASP A 395 -9.46 -9.58 -5.38
C ASP A 395 -9.62 -8.06 -5.31
N ASP A 396 -10.84 -7.56 -5.53
CA ASP A 396 -11.12 -6.13 -5.50
C ASP A 396 -10.98 -5.58 -4.08
N VAL A 397 -11.44 -6.34 -3.08
CA VAL A 397 -11.28 -5.98 -1.66
C VAL A 397 -9.80 -5.94 -1.27
N PHE A 398 -9.02 -6.94 -1.69
CA PHE A 398 -7.60 -7.00 -1.39
C PHE A 398 -6.83 -5.85 -2.05
N ALA A 399 -7.09 -5.58 -3.33
CA ALA A 399 -6.45 -4.47 -4.04
C ALA A 399 -6.71 -3.12 -3.35
N ALA A 400 -7.96 -2.87 -2.92
CA ALA A 400 -8.29 -1.66 -2.16
C ALA A 400 -7.59 -1.61 -0.79
N ALA A 401 -7.59 -2.72 -0.05
CA ALA A 401 -6.95 -2.80 1.27
C ALA A 401 -5.44 -2.54 1.22
N ILE A 402 -4.76 -2.94 0.14
CA ILE A 402 -3.33 -2.67 -0.04
C ILE A 402 -3.06 -1.18 -0.24
N GLY A 403 -3.91 -0.46 -0.98
CA GLY A 403 -3.78 0.99 -1.13
C GLY A 403 -4.08 1.77 0.15
N ILE A 404 -4.97 1.27 1.02
CA ILE A 404 -5.18 1.84 2.36
C ILE A 404 -3.97 1.57 3.24
N HIS A 405 -3.45 0.34 3.25
CA HIS A 405 -2.31 -0.06 4.06
C HIS A 405 -1.05 0.82 3.89
N SER A 406 -0.76 1.30 2.68
CA SER A 406 0.35 2.25 2.48
C SER A 406 0.02 3.64 3.01
N VAL A 407 -1.24 4.09 2.95
CA VAL A 407 -1.68 5.36 3.53
C VAL A 407 -1.53 5.36 5.05
N GLU A 408 -1.94 4.29 5.73
CA GLU A 408 -1.70 4.07 7.18
C GLU A 408 -0.20 4.22 7.51
N ALA A 409 0.65 3.63 6.66
CA ALA A 409 2.10 3.67 6.86
C ALA A 409 2.67 5.07 6.65
N ARG A 410 2.13 5.84 5.72
CA ARG A 410 2.50 7.25 5.50
C ARG A 410 2.08 8.12 6.69
N HIS A 411 0.88 7.93 7.23
CA HIS A 411 0.43 8.60 8.46
C HIS A 411 1.34 8.26 9.63
N ALA A 412 1.59 6.97 9.84
CA ALA A 412 2.46 6.47 10.89
C ALA A 412 3.89 7.06 10.79
N ALA A 413 4.43 7.25 9.59
CA ALA A 413 5.74 7.88 9.40
C ALA A 413 5.78 9.32 9.92
N LEU A 414 4.80 10.15 9.53
CA LEU A 414 4.74 11.53 10.02
C LEU A 414 4.57 11.55 11.54
N LEU A 415 3.66 10.74 12.09
CA LEU A 415 3.39 10.76 13.53
C LEU A 415 4.55 10.19 14.35
N ASN A 416 5.31 9.24 13.82
CA ASN A 416 6.57 8.82 14.42
C ASN A 416 7.53 10.00 14.53
N GLU A 417 7.75 10.73 13.43
CA GLU A 417 8.64 11.90 13.38
C GLU A 417 8.18 12.98 14.37
N LEU A 418 6.89 13.36 14.36
CA LEU A 418 6.35 14.37 15.27
C LEU A 418 6.50 14.01 16.76
N ASN A 419 6.68 12.72 17.07
CA ASN A 419 6.92 12.21 18.41
C ASN A 419 8.41 11.88 18.68
N LEU A 420 9.33 12.41 17.86
CA LEU A 420 10.79 12.26 17.98
C LEU A 420 11.29 10.80 17.90
N ASP A 421 10.55 9.96 17.20
CA ASP A 421 10.97 8.60 16.84
C ASP A 421 11.24 8.53 15.32
N SER A 422 12.01 7.53 14.90
CA SER A 422 12.28 7.32 13.47
C SER A 422 10.97 7.12 12.69
N PRO A 423 10.78 7.80 11.52
CA PRO A 423 9.61 7.62 10.67
C PRO A 423 9.40 6.15 10.22
N PHE A 424 10.52 5.43 10.07
CA PHE A 424 10.62 4.05 9.62
C PHE A 424 11.47 3.25 10.62
N PRO A 425 10.88 2.76 11.72
CA PRO A 425 11.63 2.18 12.84
C PRO A 425 12.25 0.80 12.54
N ALA A 426 11.85 0.16 11.45
CA ALA A 426 12.33 -1.15 11.02
C ALA A 426 12.35 -1.25 9.49
N GLY A 427 13.25 -2.06 8.94
CA GLY A 427 13.31 -2.34 7.51
C GLY A 427 12.29 -3.36 7.01
N VAL A 428 11.49 -3.96 7.89
CA VAL A 428 10.27 -4.69 7.54
C VAL A 428 9.33 -4.49 8.71
N ASP A 429 8.15 -3.91 8.49
CA ASP A 429 7.17 -3.76 9.57
C ASP A 429 6.63 -5.12 10.00
N GLU A 430 6.34 -5.33 11.29
CA GLU A 430 5.85 -6.62 11.80
C GLU A 430 4.32 -6.66 11.85
N PRO A 431 3.67 -7.78 11.45
CA PRO A 431 2.23 -7.90 11.52
C PRO A 431 1.76 -8.11 12.97
N LYS A 432 0.50 -7.76 13.23
CA LYS A 432 -0.22 -8.20 14.44
C LYS A 432 -1.36 -9.13 14.06
N THR A 433 -1.64 -10.10 14.91
CA THR A 433 -2.85 -10.92 14.78
C THR A 433 -4.08 -10.08 15.10
N MET A 434 -5.25 -10.47 14.55
CA MET A 434 -6.52 -9.79 14.87
C MET A 434 -6.79 -9.75 16.38
N ASP A 435 -6.44 -10.81 17.12
CA ASP A 435 -6.60 -10.85 18.58
C ASP A 435 -5.73 -9.81 19.29
N GLU A 436 -4.46 -9.64 18.88
CA GLU A 436 -3.56 -8.63 19.44
C GLU A 436 -4.06 -7.21 19.13
N VAL A 437 -4.57 -6.99 17.93
CA VAL A 437 -5.11 -5.68 17.53
C VAL A 437 -6.40 -5.37 18.28
N VAL A 438 -7.32 -6.33 18.43
CA VAL A 438 -8.53 -6.18 19.24
C VAL A 438 -8.20 -5.92 20.70
N GLU A 439 -7.15 -6.56 21.25
CA GLU A 439 -6.68 -6.26 22.61
C GLU A 439 -6.20 -4.81 22.75
N ILE A 440 -5.52 -4.26 21.74
CA ILE A 440 -5.05 -2.87 21.73
C ILE A 440 -6.24 -1.91 21.57
N ALA A 441 -7.06 -2.08 20.52
CA ALA A 441 -8.21 -1.23 20.23
C ALA A 441 -9.24 -1.24 21.38
N GLY A 442 -9.45 -2.41 22.00
CA GLY A 442 -10.37 -2.58 23.13
C GLY A 442 -9.98 -1.80 24.38
N GLN A 443 -8.77 -1.25 24.47
CA GLN A 443 -8.38 -0.37 25.59
C GLN A 443 -9.09 1.00 25.53
N PHE A 444 -9.56 1.40 24.34
CA PHE A 444 -10.23 2.68 24.11
C PHE A 444 -11.75 2.56 24.16
N ILE A 445 -12.33 1.36 24.06
CA ILE A 445 -13.80 1.17 24.00
C ILE A 445 -14.40 1.20 25.41
N VAL A 446 -15.39 2.08 25.64
CA VAL A 446 -16.03 2.25 26.97
C VAL A 446 -17.48 1.75 27.07
N GLU A 447 -18.23 1.67 25.97
CA GLU A 447 -19.56 1.04 25.89
C GLU A 447 -19.74 0.35 24.52
N GLU A 448 -20.24 -0.89 24.52
CA GLU A 448 -20.61 -1.70 23.33
C GLU A 448 -22.09 -1.59 22.99
#